data_AF-A0A1F9A6X0-F1
#
_entry.id   AF-A0A1F9A6X0-F1
#
_cell.length_a   1.000
_cell.length_b   1.000
_cell.length_c   1.000
_cell.angle_alpha   90.00
_cell.angle_beta   90.00
_cell.angle_gamma   90.00
#
_symmetry.space_group_name_H-M   'P 1'
#
loop_
_entity.id
_entity.type
_entity.pdbx_description
1 polymer ?
#
loop_
_entity_poly.entity_id
_entity_poly.type
_entity_poly.pdbx_seq_one_letter_code
_entity_poly.pdbx_strand_id
1 'polypeptide(L)'
;MENRSKRFFLGLLLISIVAALPGCSTPLTTREKAAGIGALGGAAAGGIIGSAVGHPGAGAAIGGTLGLGTGALIGDQLQGQEQKQQEQQQRIEQQSGEIAKNQALIEELRRRNIEARETDRGVAVNLPSVDFQFDSAELTPEGGGRVNRIAAVFKNQAPGRKVSVEGHASRERPDQEAYNQKLSER
;
A
#
# COMPACT_ATOMS: atom_id res chain seq x y z
N MET A 1 21.53 57.85 -10.61
CA MET A 1 20.95 56.79 -11.47
C MET A 1 21.78 55.49 -11.51
N GLU A 2 23.06 55.52 -11.15
CA GLU A 2 23.98 54.37 -11.27
C GLU A 2 23.68 53.14 -10.38
N ASN A 3 23.04 53.33 -9.22
CA ASN A 3 22.77 52.23 -8.29
C ASN A 3 21.55 51.37 -8.67
N ARG A 4 20.65 51.89 -9.52
CA ARG A 4 19.47 51.13 -10.01
C ARG A 4 19.85 50.19 -11.15
N SER A 5 20.75 50.60 -12.06
CA SER A 5 21.22 49.71 -13.15
C SER A 5 22.07 48.56 -12.62
N LYS A 6 22.92 48.81 -11.60
CA LYS A 6 23.72 47.75 -10.94
C LYS A 6 22.84 46.71 -10.24
N ARG A 7 21.77 47.12 -9.55
CA ARG A 7 20.80 46.19 -8.91
C ARG A 7 19.98 45.41 -9.93
N PHE A 8 19.65 46.03 -11.06
CA PHE A 8 18.94 45.36 -12.15
C PHE A 8 19.83 44.32 -12.86
N PHE A 9 21.10 44.65 -13.11
CA PHE A 9 22.09 43.71 -13.64
C PHE A 9 22.42 42.58 -12.67
N LEU A 10 22.54 42.87 -11.36
CA LEU A 10 22.77 41.85 -10.33
C LEU A 10 21.57 40.89 -10.20
N GLY A 11 20.35 41.41 -10.33
CA GLY A 11 19.12 40.60 -10.37
C GLY A 11 19.03 39.70 -11.62
N LEU A 12 19.39 40.24 -12.80
CA LEU A 12 19.43 39.47 -14.05
C LEU A 12 20.50 38.36 -14.02
N LEU A 13 21.66 38.63 -13.41
CA LEU A 13 22.72 37.64 -13.22
C LEU A 13 22.26 36.50 -12.29
N LEU A 14 21.61 36.82 -11.18
CA LEU A 14 21.06 35.82 -10.25
C LEU A 14 19.95 34.96 -10.88
N ILE A 15 19.08 35.54 -11.72
CA ILE A 15 18.03 34.81 -12.43
C ILE A 15 18.63 33.88 -13.50
N SER A 16 19.70 34.29 -14.18
CA SER A 16 20.39 33.44 -15.17
C SER A 16 21.09 32.23 -14.56
N ILE A 17 21.59 32.35 -13.31
CA ILE A 17 22.22 31.23 -12.57
C ILE A 17 21.18 30.19 -12.12
N VAL A 18 19.96 30.62 -11.78
CA VAL A 18 18.84 29.72 -11.45
C VAL A 18 18.29 29.02 -12.70
N ALA A 19 18.32 29.69 -13.86
CA ALA A 19 17.90 29.12 -15.14
C ALA A 19 18.91 28.12 -15.75
N ALA A 20 20.12 28.03 -15.20
CA ALA A 20 21.17 27.09 -15.62
C ALA A 20 21.15 25.75 -14.84
N LEU A 21 20.16 25.51 -13.98
CA LEU A 21 19.91 24.18 -13.44
C LEU A 21 19.42 23.29 -14.60
N PRO A 22 20.15 22.24 -14.99
CA PRO A 22 19.81 21.43 -16.14
C PRO A 22 18.59 20.56 -15.79
N GLY A 23 17.40 21.05 -16.14
CA GLY A 23 16.18 20.25 -16.25
C GLY A 23 16.14 19.45 -17.56
N CYS A 24 17.28 18.92 -18.03
CA CYS A 24 17.33 18.11 -19.25
C CYS A 24 17.06 16.64 -18.88
N SER A 25 16.00 16.08 -19.45
CA SER A 25 15.31 14.85 -19.07
C SER A 25 16.01 13.54 -19.46
N THR A 26 17.30 13.39 -19.22
CA THR A 26 17.95 12.08 -19.29
C THR A 26 17.64 11.30 -18.00
N PRO A 27 17.05 10.10 -18.06
CA PRO A 27 16.92 9.26 -16.87
C PRO A 27 18.33 8.83 -16.45
N LEU A 28 18.90 9.55 -15.50
CA LEU A 28 20.15 9.16 -14.85
C LEU A 28 19.97 7.76 -14.28
N THR A 29 20.96 6.90 -14.52
CA THR A 29 20.97 5.54 -13.96
C THR A 29 20.96 5.61 -12.42
N THR A 30 20.47 4.56 -11.73
CA THR A 30 20.45 4.51 -10.25
C THR A 30 21.84 4.78 -9.65
N ARG A 31 22.89 4.38 -10.37
CA ARG A 31 24.30 4.68 -10.06
C ARG A 31 24.63 6.16 -10.15
N GLU A 32 24.30 6.84 -11.25
CA GLU A 32 24.57 8.28 -11.41
C GLU A 32 23.74 9.13 -10.45
N LYS A 33 22.50 8.71 -10.16
CA LYS A 33 21.66 9.35 -9.15
C LYS A 33 22.26 9.19 -7.75
N ALA A 34 22.70 7.98 -7.38
CA ALA A 34 23.33 7.72 -6.08
C ALA A 34 24.70 8.41 -5.95
N ALA A 35 25.52 8.40 -7.01
CA ALA A 35 26.79 9.11 -7.07
C ALA A 35 26.59 10.64 -6.98
N GLY A 36 25.58 11.19 -7.67
CA GLY A 36 25.25 12.61 -7.61
C GLY A 36 24.78 13.04 -6.22
N ILE A 37 23.88 12.28 -5.59
CA ILE A 37 23.42 12.54 -4.22
C ILE A 37 24.58 12.44 -3.22
N GLY A 38 25.41 11.40 -3.34
CA GLY A 38 26.59 11.22 -2.49
C GLY A 38 27.60 12.35 -2.66
N ALA A 39 27.88 12.78 -3.89
CA ALA A 39 28.80 13.87 -4.19
C ALA A 39 28.34 15.19 -3.58
N LEU A 40 27.06 15.54 -3.75
CA LEU A 40 26.50 16.78 -3.20
C LEU A 40 26.46 16.75 -1.66
N GLY A 41 26.02 15.64 -1.07
CA GLY A 41 25.99 15.47 0.39
C GLY A 41 27.39 15.50 1.01
N GLY A 42 28.35 14.82 0.37
CA GLY A 42 29.74 14.78 0.78
C GLY A 42 30.43 16.14 0.65
N ALA A 43 30.17 16.89 -0.43
CA ALA A 43 30.72 18.23 -0.60
C ALA A 43 30.16 19.23 0.42
N ALA A 44 28.88 19.14 0.74
CA ALA A 44 28.26 19.98 1.77
C ALA A 44 28.88 19.69 3.16
N ALA A 45 28.94 18.42 3.56
CA ALA A 45 29.53 18.02 4.84
C ALA A 45 31.03 18.36 4.90
N GLY A 46 31.78 18.07 3.83
CA GLY A 46 33.19 18.39 3.71
C GLY A 46 33.46 19.90 3.71
N GLY A 47 32.58 20.71 3.13
CA GLY A 47 32.67 22.16 3.16
C GLY A 47 32.47 22.74 4.57
N ILE A 48 31.54 22.19 5.34
CA ILE A 48 31.33 22.55 6.75
C ILE A 48 32.59 22.21 7.57
N ILE A 49 33.11 21.00 7.46
CA ILE A 49 34.31 20.57 8.19
C ILE A 49 35.53 21.39 7.76
N GLY A 50 35.69 21.59 6.45
CA GLY A 50 36.75 22.42 5.87
C GLY A 50 36.67 23.88 6.34
N SER A 51 35.48 24.41 6.56
CA SER A 51 35.30 25.77 7.09
C SER A 51 35.83 25.93 8.52
N ALA A 52 35.75 24.88 9.35
CA ALA A 52 36.29 24.90 10.71
C ALA A 52 37.84 24.96 10.75
N VAL A 53 38.50 24.45 9.72
CA VAL A 53 39.97 24.47 9.55
C VAL A 53 40.44 25.53 8.54
N GLY A 54 39.57 26.48 8.18
CA GLY A 54 39.90 27.63 7.31
C GLY A 54 40.01 27.31 5.80
N HIS A 55 39.65 26.10 5.37
CA HIS A 55 39.74 25.64 3.99
C HIS A 55 38.43 25.00 3.50
N PRO A 56 37.32 25.78 3.40
CA PRO A 56 36.00 25.26 3.04
C PRO A 56 35.97 24.67 1.63
N GLY A 57 36.66 25.28 0.66
CA GLY A 57 36.70 24.78 -0.73
C GLY A 57 37.44 23.46 -0.87
N ALA A 58 38.56 23.31 -0.16
CA ALA A 58 39.32 22.05 -0.16
C ALA A 58 38.52 20.94 0.54
N GLY A 59 37.89 21.25 1.68
CA GLY A 59 37.02 20.30 2.37
C GLY A 59 35.83 19.85 1.53
N ALA A 60 35.19 20.77 0.80
CA ALA A 60 34.10 20.45 -0.11
C ALA A 60 34.55 19.58 -1.30
N ALA A 61 35.71 19.85 -1.88
CA ALA A 61 36.26 19.05 -2.98
C ALA A 61 36.59 17.62 -2.53
N ILE A 62 37.20 17.46 -1.35
CA ILE A 62 37.53 16.16 -0.78
C ILE A 62 36.25 15.40 -0.42
N GLY A 63 35.33 16.05 0.29
CA GLY A 63 34.06 15.43 0.67
C GLY A 63 33.21 15.05 -0.55
N GLY A 64 33.21 15.89 -1.60
CA GLY A 64 32.46 15.63 -2.83
C GLY A 64 33.01 14.45 -3.63
N THR A 65 34.33 14.34 -3.76
CA THR A 65 34.96 13.21 -4.48
C THR A 65 34.77 11.89 -3.73
N LEU A 66 34.92 11.91 -2.40
CA LEU A 66 34.63 10.74 -1.55
C LEU A 66 33.15 10.36 -1.58
N GLY A 67 32.26 11.34 -1.52
CA GLY A 67 30.80 11.16 -1.63
C GLY A 67 30.38 10.58 -2.98
N LEU A 68 31.02 11.00 -4.07
CA LEU A 68 30.78 10.44 -5.41
C LEU A 68 31.17 8.97 -5.45
N GLY A 69 32.41 8.65 -5.04
CA GLY A 69 32.93 7.29 -5.06
C GLY A 69 32.09 6.33 -4.23
N THR A 70 31.73 6.73 -3.00
CA THR A 70 30.88 5.93 -2.12
C THR A 70 29.45 5.79 -2.64
N GLY A 71 28.84 6.87 -3.16
CA GLY A 71 27.50 6.82 -3.76
C GLY A 71 27.44 5.94 -5.02
N ALA A 72 28.49 5.92 -5.83
CA ALA A 72 28.57 5.09 -7.03
C ALA A 72 28.63 3.59 -6.70
N LEU A 73 29.32 3.20 -5.62
CA LEU A 73 29.42 1.79 -5.20
C LEU A 73 28.09 1.26 -4.63
N ILE A 74 27.37 2.09 -3.87
CA ILE A 74 26.09 1.71 -3.28
C ILE A 74 24.97 1.64 -4.34
N GLY A 75 25.06 2.47 -5.38
CA GLY A 75 24.07 2.50 -6.47
C GLY A 75 23.88 1.17 -7.20
N ASP A 76 24.96 0.39 -7.40
CA ASP A 76 24.89 -0.91 -8.06
C ASP A 76 24.06 -1.93 -7.25
N GLN A 77 24.12 -1.87 -5.92
CA GLN A 77 23.33 -2.76 -5.03
C GLN A 77 21.85 -2.33 -4.97
N LEU A 78 21.57 -1.04 -5.08
CA LEU A 78 20.20 -0.50 -5.08
C LEU A 78 19.42 -0.90 -6.32
N GLN A 79 20.08 -1.00 -7.48
CA GLN A 79 19.42 -1.36 -8.74
C GLN A 79 18.80 -2.78 -8.70
N GLY A 80 19.46 -3.74 -8.05
CA GLY A 80 18.92 -5.09 -7.84
C GLY A 80 17.80 -5.16 -6.80
N GLN A 81 17.71 -4.16 -5.92
CA GLN A 81 16.65 -4.06 -4.91
C GLN A 81 15.40 -3.37 -5.47
N GLU A 82 15.56 -2.35 -6.32
CA GLU A 82 14.45 -1.66 -6.99
C GLU A 82 13.62 -2.63 -7.84
N GLN A 83 14.26 -3.56 -8.58
CA GLN A 83 13.53 -4.57 -9.34
C GLN A 83 12.70 -5.48 -8.44
N LYS A 84 13.28 -5.95 -7.32
CA LYS A 84 12.55 -6.78 -6.35
C LYS A 84 11.40 -6.02 -5.69
N GLN A 85 11.60 -4.73 -5.40
CA GLN A 85 10.54 -3.87 -4.87
C GLN A 85 9.44 -3.63 -5.89
N GLN A 86 9.76 -3.40 -7.16
CA GLN A 86 8.77 -3.26 -8.23
C GLN A 86 7.97 -4.55 -8.42
N GLU A 87 8.61 -5.72 -8.43
CA GLU A 87 7.91 -7.01 -8.49
C GLU A 87 7.00 -7.23 -7.27
N GLN A 88 7.48 -6.89 -6.07
CA GLN A 88 6.67 -6.95 -4.85
C GLN A 88 5.47 -5.99 -4.92
N GLN A 89 5.69 -4.77 -5.41
CA GLN A 89 4.65 -3.76 -5.56
C GLN A 89 3.58 -4.22 -6.55
N GLN A 90 3.98 -4.81 -7.68
CA GLN A 90 3.04 -5.39 -8.65
C GLN A 90 2.22 -6.53 -8.04
N ARG A 91 2.82 -7.40 -7.23
CA ARG A 91 2.08 -8.46 -6.52
C ARG A 91 1.07 -7.88 -5.53
N ILE A 92 1.46 -6.85 -4.78
CA ILE A 92 0.57 -6.14 -3.84
C ILE A 92 -0.58 -5.47 -4.60
N GLU A 93 -0.30 -4.81 -5.73
CA GLU A 93 -1.32 -4.17 -6.56
C GLU A 93 -2.32 -5.21 -7.11
N GLN A 94 -1.84 -6.34 -7.62
CA GLN A 94 -2.69 -7.43 -8.07
C GLN A 94 -3.60 -7.95 -6.95
N GLN A 95 -3.05 -8.15 -5.74
CA GLN A 95 -3.82 -8.59 -4.58
C GLN A 95 -4.83 -7.51 -4.12
N SER A 96 -4.46 -6.24 -4.14
CA SER A 96 -5.33 -5.13 -3.73
C SER A 96 -6.56 -4.97 -4.63
N GLY A 97 -6.44 -5.27 -5.92
CA GLY A 97 -7.57 -5.25 -6.85
C GLY A 97 -8.64 -6.29 -6.51
N GLU A 98 -8.25 -7.47 -6.02
CA GLU A 98 -9.19 -8.50 -5.57
C GLU A 98 -9.85 -8.13 -4.23
N ILE A 99 -9.07 -7.59 -3.30
CA ILE A 99 -9.56 -7.11 -2.00
C ILE A 99 -10.58 -5.99 -2.21
N ALA A 100 -10.30 -5.01 -3.08
CA ALA A 100 -11.22 -3.93 -3.39
C ALA A 100 -12.57 -4.45 -3.97
N LYS A 101 -12.52 -5.47 -4.84
CA LYS A 101 -13.71 -6.14 -5.36
C LYS A 101 -14.49 -6.88 -4.27
N ASN A 102 -13.79 -7.58 -3.37
CA ASN A 102 -14.41 -8.26 -2.23
C ASN A 102 -15.11 -7.25 -1.30
N GLN A 103 -14.44 -6.13 -1.01
CA GLN A 103 -14.99 -5.07 -0.17
C GLN A 103 -16.26 -4.46 -0.79
N ALA A 104 -16.26 -4.17 -2.09
CA ALA A 104 -17.45 -3.68 -2.79
C ALA A 104 -18.62 -4.68 -2.76
N LEU A 105 -18.32 -5.97 -2.94
CA LEU A 105 -19.32 -7.04 -2.84
C LEU A 105 -19.90 -7.15 -1.43
N ILE A 106 -19.05 -7.13 -0.40
CA ILE A 106 -19.46 -7.18 1.01
C ILE A 106 -20.34 -5.98 1.36
N GLU A 107 -19.97 -4.78 0.90
CA GLU A 107 -20.74 -3.56 1.13
C GLU A 107 -22.14 -3.64 0.50
N GLU A 108 -22.26 -4.15 -0.73
CA GLU A 108 -23.55 -4.34 -1.39
C GLU A 108 -24.42 -5.40 -0.67
N LEU A 109 -23.80 -6.48 -0.18
CA LEU A 109 -24.50 -7.49 0.62
C LEU A 109 -25.01 -6.89 1.94
N ARG A 110 -24.17 -6.11 2.64
CA ARG A 110 -24.55 -5.44 3.89
C ARG A 110 -25.66 -4.43 3.69
N ARG A 111 -25.65 -3.66 2.59
CA ARG A 111 -26.74 -2.74 2.21
C ARG A 111 -28.08 -3.45 2.05
N ARG A 112 -28.06 -4.74 1.66
CA ARG A 112 -29.26 -5.58 1.54
C ARG A 112 -29.56 -6.39 2.81
N ASN A 113 -28.96 -6.02 3.94
CA ASN A 113 -29.14 -6.66 5.24
C ASN A 113 -28.70 -8.14 5.24
N ILE A 114 -27.64 -8.44 4.49
CA ILE A 114 -27.02 -9.77 4.43
C ILE A 114 -25.67 -9.70 5.14
N GLU A 115 -25.45 -10.59 6.11
CA GLU A 115 -24.18 -10.67 6.82
C GLU A 115 -23.11 -11.31 5.93
N ALA A 116 -22.20 -10.47 5.44
CA ALA A 116 -21.05 -10.87 4.65
C ALA A 116 -19.73 -10.49 5.33
N ARG A 117 -18.75 -11.39 5.26
CA ARG A 117 -17.41 -11.22 5.82
C ARG A 117 -16.34 -11.64 4.80
N GLU A 118 -15.19 -10.98 4.86
CA GLU A 118 -14.02 -11.39 4.10
C GLU A 118 -13.32 -12.54 4.83
N THR A 119 -12.88 -13.55 4.07
CA THR A 119 -12.17 -14.73 4.56
C THR A 119 -11.01 -15.04 3.61
N ASP A 120 -10.08 -15.92 4.03
CA ASP A 120 -8.95 -16.35 3.20
C ASP A 120 -9.38 -17.04 1.88
N ARG A 121 -10.63 -17.54 1.82
CA ARG A 121 -11.21 -18.18 0.63
C ARG A 121 -12.08 -17.23 -0.21
N GLY A 122 -12.22 -15.97 0.20
CA GLY A 122 -13.05 -14.96 -0.45
C GLY A 122 -14.19 -14.46 0.44
N VAL A 123 -15.30 -14.05 -0.16
CA VAL A 123 -16.45 -13.49 0.56
C VAL A 123 -17.35 -14.60 1.07
N ALA A 124 -17.49 -14.71 2.39
CA ALA A 124 -18.40 -15.64 3.03
C ALA A 124 -19.70 -14.94 3.44
N VAL A 125 -20.84 -15.59 3.18
CA VAL A 125 -22.17 -15.12 3.55
C VAL A 125 -22.77 -16.09 4.54
N ASN A 126 -23.20 -15.59 5.70
CA ASN A 126 -23.84 -16.42 6.71
C ASN A 126 -25.36 -16.44 6.50
N LEU A 127 -25.93 -17.63 6.45
CA LEU A 127 -27.38 -17.86 6.37
C LEU A 127 -27.85 -18.51 7.68
N PRO A 128 -28.65 -17.82 8.50
CA PRO A 128 -29.16 -18.38 9.74
C PRO A 128 -30.17 -19.51 9.49
N SER A 129 -30.32 -20.40 10.49
CA SER A 129 -31.26 -21.55 10.41
C SER A 129 -32.72 -21.17 10.14
N VAL A 130 -33.11 -19.93 10.46
CA VAL A 130 -34.47 -19.40 10.20
C VAL A 130 -34.79 -19.25 8.71
N ASP A 131 -33.78 -19.32 7.83
CA ASP A 131 -34.00 -19.31 6.39
C ASP A 131 -34.51 -20.66 5.85
N PHE A 132 -34.49 -21.73 6.65
CA PHE A 132 -34.95 -23.08 6.30
C PHE A 132 -36.15 -23.51 7.17
N GLN A 133 -37.03 -24.34 6.62
CA GLN A 133 -38.10 -24.98 7.37
C GLN A 133 -37.51 -25.98 8.39
N PHE A 134 -38.21 -26.17 9.52
CA PHE A 134 -37.75 -27.08 10.58
C PHE A 134 -37.53 -28.49 10.04
N ASP A 135 -36.35 -29.07 10.33
CA ASP A 135 -35.91 -30.39 9.87
C ASP A 135 -36.03 -30.60 8.34
N SER A 136 -35.86 -29.54 7.56
CA SER A 136 -36.04 -29.57 6.10
C SER A 136 -34.97 -28.77 5.36
N ALA A 137 -34.69 -29.18 4.13
CA ALA A 137 -33.85 -28.43 3.18
C ALA A 137 -34.63 -27.36 2.41
N GLU A 138 -35.95 -27.28 2.61
CA GLU A 138 -36.80 -26.26 1.99
C GLU A 138 -36.61 -24.91 2.68
N LEU A 139 -36.55 -23.85 1.88
CA LEU A 139 -36.45 -22.49 2.39
C LEU A 139 -37.80 -22.02 2.94
N THR A 140 -37.77 -21.18 3.98
CA THR A 140 -38.95 -20.40 4.38
C THR A 140 -39.26 -19.34 3.32
N PRO A 141 -40.49 -18.78 3.26
CA PRO A 141 -40.79 -17.68 2.35
C PRO A 141 -39.82 -16.48 2.49
N GLU A 142 -39.42 -16.18 3.74
CA GLU A 142 -38.41 -15.15 4.04
C GLU A 142 -37.01 -15.56 3.58
N GLY A 143 -36.61 -16.80 3.85
CA GLY A 143 -35.33 -17.37 3.43
C GLY A 143 -35.16 -17.41 1.91
N GLY A 144 -36.22 -17.80 1.19
CA GLY A 144 -36.28 -17.73 -0.27
C GLY A 144 -36.08 -16.30 -0.80
N GLY A 145 -36.70 -15.32 -0.14
CA GLY A 145 -36.48 -13.90 -0.43
C GLY A 145 -35.03 -13.47 -0.22
N ARG A 146 -34.38 -13.92 0.86
CA ARG A 146 -32.97 -13.62 1.16
C ARG A 146 -32.02 -14.25 0.14
N VAL A 147 -32.20 -15.53 -0.18
CA VAL A 147 -31.41 -16.24 -1.20
C VAL A 147 -31.56 -15.57 -2.56
N ASN A 148 -32.76 -15.16 -2.95
CA ASN A 148 -32.98 -14.43 -4.21
C ASN A 148 -32.24 -13.08 -4.25
N ARG A 149 -32.17 -12.34 -3.13
CA ARG A 149 -31.37 -11.11 -3.04
C ARG A 149 -29.88 -11.38 -3.20
N ILE A 150 -29.36 -12.43 -2.54
CA ILE A 150 -27.95 -12.85 -2.68
C ILE A 150 -27.66 -13.22 -4.14
N ALA A 151 -28.54 -13.99 -4.78
CA ALA A 151 -28.41 -14.37 -6.18
C ALA A 151 -28.40 -13.15 -7.12
N ALA A 152 -29.21 -12.13 -6.84
CA ALA A 152 -29.23 -10.89 -7.62
C ALA A 152 -27.93 -10.09 -7.47
N VAL A 153 -27.40 -9.96 -6.24
CA VAL A 153 -26.10 -9.30 -6.01
C VAL A 153 -24.99 -10.04 -6.74
N PHE A 154 -24.98 -11.37 -6.65
CA PHE A 154 -23.97 -12.19 -7.29
C PHE A 154 -23.96 -12.01 -8.81
N LYS A 155 -25.13 -12.06 -9.46
CA LYS A 155 -25.26 -11.85 -10.91
C LYS A 155 -24.73 -10.49 -11.37
N ASN A 156 -24.92 -9.45 -10.57
CA ASN A 156 -24.57 -8.08 -10.95
C ASN A 156 -23.12 -7.69 -10.59
N GLN A 157 -22.62 -8.11 -9.42
CA GLN A 157 -21.34 -7.66 -8.86
C GLN A 157 -20.22 -8.71 -8.99
N ALA A 158 -20.57 -9.98 -9.18
CA ALA A 158 -19.64 -11.11 -9.17
C ALA A 158 -19.80 -12.08 -10.36
N PRO A 159 -20.09 -11.62 -11.60
CA PRO A 159 -20.24 -12.53 -12.74
C PRO A 159 -18.94 -13.33 -12.96
N GLY A 160 -19.05 -14.66 -12.98
CA GLY A 160 -17.92 -15.57 -13.22
C GLY A 160 -17.14 -16.02 -11.98
N ARG A 161 -17.50 -15.60 -10.76
CA ARG A 161 -16.89 -16.15 -9.53
C ARG A 161 -17.40 -17.57 -9.26
N LYS A 162 -16.60 -18.41 -8.60
CA LYS A 162 -17.07 -19.73 -8.12
C LYS A 162 -17.87 -19.55 -6.83
N VAL A 163 -18.99 -20.26 -6.71
CA VAL A 163 -19.83 -20.29 -5.51
C VAL A 163 -19.76 -21.69 -4.92
N SER A 164 -19.47 -21.78 -3.62
CA SER A 164 -19.58 -23.01 -2.83
C SER A 164 -20.64 -22.80 -1.75
N VAL A 165 -21.46 -23.80 -1.50
CA VAL A 165 -22.50 -23.77 -0.46
C VAL A 165 -22.19 -24.90 0.52
N GLU A 166 -22.00 -24.53 1.78
CA GLU A 166 -21.68 -25.46 2.87
C GLU A 166 -22.78 -25.35 3.94
N GLY A 167 -23.32 -26.50 4.36
CA GLY A 167 -24.32 -26.59 5.42
C GLY A 167 -23.71 -27.15 6.69
N HIS A 168 -23.94 -26.50 7.82
CA HIS A 168 -23.57 -27.01 9.14
C HIS A 168 -24.82 -27.31 9.95
N ALA A 169 -25.00 -28.57 10.37
CA ALA A 169 -26.01 -28.92 11.36
C ALA A 169 -25.39 -28.78 12.76
N SER A 170 -26.00 -27.96 13.62
CA SER A 170 -25.60 -27.89 15.03
C SER A 170 -25.90 -29.22 15.71
N ARG A 171 -24.87 -29.85 16.31
CA ARG A 171 -25.08 -30.93 17.27
C ARG A 171 -25.38 -30.30 18.62
N GLU A 172 -26.65 -30.05 18.90
CA GLU A 172 -27.10 -29.78 20.27
C GLU A 172 -26.77 -31.03 21.11
N ARG A 173 -25.73 -30.96 21.94
CA ARG A 173 -25.58 -31.90 23.06
C ARG A 173 -26.28 -31.27 24.27
N PRO A 174 -27.35 -31.89 24.79
CA PRO A 174 -28.14 -31.35 25.90
C PRO A 174 -27.51 -31.69 27.26
N ASP A 175 -26.28 -31.23 27.54
CA ASP A 175 -25.65 -31.52 28.83
C ASP A 175 -24.73 -30.44 29.43
N GLN A 176 -24.67 -29.22 28.89
CA GLN A 176 -23.85 -28.14 29.49
C GLN A 176 -24.47 -27.44 30.70
N GLU A 177 -25.78 -27.55 30.92
CA GLU A 177 -26.41 -26.96 32.12
C GLU A 177 -25.96 -27.65 33.42
N ALA A 178 -25.83 -28.98 33.40
CA ALA A 178 -25.39 -29.76 34.56
C ALA A 178 -23.91 -29.52 34.92
N TYR A 179 -23.09 -29.11 33.95
CA TYR A 179 -21.67 -28.76 34.17
C TYR A 179 -21.52 -27.36 34.79
N ASN A 180 -22.29 -26.38 34.30
CA ASN A 180 -22.25 -25.01 34.81
C ASN A 180 -22.85 -24.88 36.22
N GLN A 181 -23.88 -25.68 36.54
CA GLN A 181 -24.49 -25.69 37.87
C GLN A 181 -23.55 -26.25 38.95
N LYS A 182 -22.77 -27.31 38.64
CA LYS A 182 -21.72 -27.85 39.52
C LYS A 182 -20.55 -26.89 39.76
N LEU A 183 -20.34 -25.91 38.89
CA LEU A 183 -19.30 -24.88 39.05
C LEU A 183 -19.79 -23.72 39.93
N SER A 184 -21.10 -23.44 39.94
CA SER A 184 -21.71 -22.39 40.79
C SER A 184 -21.94 -22.82 42.24
N GLU A 185 -21.92 -24.12 42.53
CA GLU A 185 -22.02 -24.69 43.89
C GLU A 185 -20.65 -24.92 44.55
N ARG A 186 -19.56 -24.46 43.93
CA ARG A 186 -18.19 -24.47 44.46
C ARG A 186 -17.75 -23.09 44.92
#